data_AF-A0A377PQ70-F1
#
_entry.id   AF-A0A377PQ70-F1
#
_cell.length_a   1.000
_cell.length_b   1.000
_cell.length_c   1.000
_cell.angle_alpha   90.00
_cell.angle_beta   90.00
_cell.angle_gamma   90.00
#
_symmetry.space_group_name_H-M   'P 1'
#
loop_
_entity.id
_entity.type
_entity.pdbx_description
1 polymer ?
#
loop_
_entity_poly.entity_id
_entity_poly.type
_entity_poly.pdbx_seq_one_letter_code
_entity_poly.pdbx_strand_id
1 'polypeptide(L)'
;MRKKMQSTLKLLSVITCLALTAQGAMASEMDQAKIKDTVDSLIQPLMQKNNIPGMSVAVTLNGKNYIYNYGLASKQPQQPVTDNTLFEVGSLSKTFAATLASYAQVSGKLSLDKSISHYVPELRGSSFDHISVLNAGTHTTGLALFMPEEVKNTDQLMAYLKAWKPADPAGTHRVYSNIGTGLLGMIAAQSMGMTYEDAIEKTLLPKLGMTHTYLNVPADQAENYAWGYNKKNEPIHVNMEVLGNEAYGI
;
A
#
# COMPACT_ATOMS: atom_id res chain seq x y z
N MET A 1 -3.47 -67.25 3.36
CA MET A 1 -3.33 -66.20 4.41
C MET A 1 -2.65 -64.92 3.94
N ARG A 2 -1.44 -64.95 3.35
CA ARG A 2 -0.68 -63.74 2.95
C ARG A 2 -1.43 -62.71 2.08
N LYS A 3 -2.17 -63.14 1.04
CA LYS A 3 -2.92 -62.21 0.16
C LYS A 3 -4.08 -61.48 0.86
N LYS A 4 -4.81 -62.16 1.76
CA LYS A 4 -5.88 -61.54 2.58
C LYS A 4 -5.31 -60.49 3.53
N MET A 5 -4.16 -60.78 4.14
CA MET A 5 -3.47 -59.88 5.06
C MET A 5 -2.92 -58.62 4.36
N GLN A 6 -2.43 -58.74 3.13
CA GLN A 6 -2.00 -57.60 2.32
C GLN A 6 -3.16 -56.71 1.85
N SER A 7 -4.35 -57.28 1.56
CA SER A 7 -5.51 -56.48 1.17
C SER A 7 -6.13 -55.74 2.37
N THR A 8 -6.13 -56.35 3.55
CA THR A 8 -6.58 -55.68 4.79
C THR A 8 -5.64 -54.56 5.19
N LEU A 9 -4.32 -54.74 5.07
CA LEU A 9 -3.34 -53.68 5.37
C LEU A 9 -3.50 -52.48 4.42
N LYS A 10 -3.70 -52.71 3.11
CA LYS A 10 -3.94 -51.65 2.12
C LYS A 10 -5.24 -50.88 2.39
N LEU A 11 -6.32 -51.59 2.73
CA LEU A 11 -7.60 -50.98 3.06
C LEU A 11 -7.50 -50.13 4.33
N LEU A 12 -6.78 -50.61 5.35
CA LEU A 12 -6.56 -49.88 6.59
C LEU A 12 -5.77 -48.59 6.34
N SER A 13 -4.69 -48.63 5.55
CA SER A 13 -3.92 -47.44 5.19
C SER A 13 -4.72 -46.41 4.36
N VAL A 14 -5.61 -46.85 3.47
CA VAL A 14 -6.50 -45.94 2.72
C VAL A 14 -7.51 -45.27 3.64
N ILE A 15 -8.11 -46.01 4.58
CA ILE A 15 -9.04 -45.47 5.57
C ILE A 15 -8.33 -44.48 6.51
N THR A 16 -7.12 -44.78 6.96
CA THR A 16 -6.33 -43.87 7.81
C THR A 16 -5.95 -42.58 7.07
N CYS A 17 -5.54 -42.66 5.79
CA CYS A 17 -5.28 -41.48 4.97
C CYS A 17 -6.55 -40.63 4.77
N LEU A 18 -7.70 -41.26 4.46
CA LEU A 18 -8.98 -40.57 4.31
C LEU A 18 -9.42 -39.87 5.61
N ALA A 19 -9.23 -40.52 6.77
CA ALA A 19 -9.55 -39.94 8.08
C ALA A 19 -8.66 -38.74 8.43
N LEU A 20 -7.36 -38.82 8.15
CA LEU A 20 -6.41 -37.72 8.35
C LEU A 20 -6.74 -36.52 7.44
N THR A 21 -7.12 -36.75 6.18
CA THR A 21 -7.53 -35.68 5.26
C THR A 21 -8.85 -35.03 5.69
N ALA A 22 -9.80 -35.80 6.20
CA ALA A 22 -11.09 -35.29 6.67
C ALA A 22 -10.94 -34.44 7.94
N GLN A 23 -10.07 -34.84 8.87
CA GLN A 23 -9.76 -34.04 10.07
C GLN A 23 -9.10 -32.70 9.75
N GLY A 24 -8.16 -32.68 8.79
CA GLY A 24 -7.53 -31.45 8.34
C GLY A 24 -8.52 -30.47 7.67
N ALA A 25 -9.45 -30.99 6.87
CA ALA A 25 -10.50 -30.19 6.23
C ALA A 25 -11.47 -29.58 7.28
N MET A 26 -11.96 -30.40 8.21
CA MET A 26 -12.88 -29.95 9.26
C MET A 26 -12.27 -28.90 10.20
N ALA A 27 -10.99 -29.06 10.57
CA ALA A 27 -10.29 -28.06 11.39
C ALA A 27 -10.12 -26.73 10.64
N SER A 28 -9.81 -26.79 9.34
CA SER A 28 -9.70 -25.61 8.48
C SER A 28 -11.02 -24.85 8.34
N GLU A 29 -12.13 -25.56 8.16
CA GLU A 29 -13.47 -24.96 8.09
C GLU A 29 -13.88 -24.32 9.43
N MET A 30 -13.58 -24.98 10.54
CA MET A 30 -13.87 -24.44 11.87
C MET A 30 -13.06 -23.16 12.17
N ASP A 31 -11.80 -23.11 11.73
CA ASP A 31 -10.99 -21.88 11.85
C ASP A 31 -11.54 -20.77 10.96
N GLN A 32 -11.96 -21.06 9.73
CA GLN A 32 -12.57 -20.09 8.83
C GLN A 32 -13.87 -19.49 9.40
N ALA A 33 -14.73 -20.34 9.97
CA ALA A 33 -15.99 -19.91 10.59
C ALA A 33 -15.73 -18.99 11.79
N LYS A 34 -14.81 -19.38 12.69
CA LYS A 34 -14.44 -18.55 13.85
C LYS A 34 -13.83 -17.21 13.47
N ILE A 35 -12.97 -17.19 12.45
CA ILE A 35 -12.40 -15.93 11.93
C ILE A 35 -13.53 -15.07 11.37
N LYS A 36 -14.43 -15.64 10.56
CA LYS A 36 -15.57 -14.91 9.99
C LYS A 36 -16.47 -14.32 11.07
N ASP A 37 -16.85 -15.11 12.07
CA ASP A 37 -17.70 -14.64 13.17
C ASP A 37 -17.04 -13.50 13.94
N THR A 38 -15.73 -13.61 14.18
CA THR A 38 -14.94 -12.54 14.82
C THR A 38 -14.94 -11.27 13.98
N VAL A 39 -14.66 -11.37 12.67
CA VAL A 39 -14.65 -10.22 11.75
C VAL A 39 -16.05 -9.61 11.66
N ASP A 40 -17.10 -10.41 11.43
CA ASP A 40 -18.49 -9.92 11.33
C ASP A 40 -18.92 -9.16 12.58
N SER A 41 -18.61 -9.69 13.77
CA SER A 41 -18.98 -9.08 15.06
C SER A 41 -18.33 -7.71 15.30
N LEU A 42 -17.22 -7.41 14.62
CA LEU A 42 -16.51 -6.13 14.73
C LEU A 42 -16.86 -5.18 13.58
N ILE A 43 -16.92 -5.70 12.36
CA ILE A 43 -17.05 -4.89 11.14
C ILE A 43 -18.48 -4.41 10.93
N GLN A 44 -19.50 -5.26 11.14
CA GLN A 44 -20.89 -4.83 10.92
C GLN A 44 -21.31 -3.67 11.85
N PRO A 45 -21.03 -3.70 13.17
CA PRO A 45 -21.31 -2.56 14.05
C PRO A 45 -20.47 -1.32 13.70
N LEU A 46 -19.22 -1.50 13.28
CA LEU A 46 -18.35 -0.41 12.85
C LEU A 46 -18.94 0.30 11.61
N MET A 47 -19.37 -0.46 10.61
CA MET A 47 -19.98 0.09 9.41
C MET A 47 -21.29 0.80 9.71
N GLN A 48 -22.16 0.21 10.55
CA GLN A 48 -23.41 0.83 10.95
C GLN A 48 -23.17 2.14 11.71
N LYS A 49 -22.28 2.14 12.71
CA LYS A 49 -21.99 3.31 13.56
C LYS A 49 -21.44 4.48 12.76
N ASN A 50 -20.57 4.20 11.79
CA ASN A 50 -19.86 5.24 11.02
C ASN A 50 -20.47 5.49 9.64
N ASN A 51 -21.60 4.86 9.32
CA ASN A 51 -22.24 4.94 8.01
C ASN A 51 -21.28 4.61 6.85
N ILE A 52 -20.42 3.60 7.04
CA ILE A 52 -19.43 3.17 6.04
C ILE A 52 -20.17 2.38 4.96
N PRO A 53 -20.13 2.82 3.69
CA PRO A 53 -20.90 2.18 2.63
C PRO A 53 -20.43 0.77 2.29
N GLY A 54 -19.12 0.57 2.23
CA GLY A 54 -18.50 -0.70 1.86
C GLY A 54 -17.13 -0.86 2.49
N MET A 55 -16.74 -2.11 2.73
CA MET A 55 -15.46 -2.47 3.32
C MET A 55 -15.02 -3.85 2.81
N SER A 56 -13.72 -4.03 2.59
CA SER A 56 -13.10 -5.34 2.42
C SER A 56 -12.09 -5.56 3.55
N VAL A 57 -12.09 -6.76 4.13
CA VAL A 57 -11.16 -7.15 5.20
C VAL A 57 -10.43 -8.42 4.78
N ALA A 58 -9.11 -8.32 4.69
CA ALA A 58 -8.23 -9.44 4.41
C ALA A 58 -7.46 -9.85 5.67
N VAL A 59 -7.47 -11.14 6.02
CA VAL A 59 -6.73 -11.74 7.12
C VAL A 59 -5.82 -12.82 6.57
N THR A 60 -4.55 -12.83 6.96
CA THR A 60 -3.64 -13.94 6.70
C THR A 60 -3.24 -14.62 8.01
N LEU A 61 -3.42 -15.93 8.09
CA LEU A 61 -3.10 -16.73 9.27
C LEU A 61 -2.58 -18.10 8.84
N ASN A 62 -1.41 -18.49 9.34
CA ASN A 62 -0.77 -19.77 9.02
C ASN A 62 -0.63 -20.02 7.50
N GLY A 63 -0.34 -18.96 6.73
CA GLY A 63 -0.21 -19.02 5.27
C GLY A 63 -1.53 -19.15 4.49
N LYS A 64 -2.69 -19.10 5.17
CA LYS A 64 -4.01 -19.05 4.55
C LYS A 64 -4.54 -17.64 4.55
N ASN A 65 -5.21 -17.26 3.46
CA ASN A 65 -5.81 -15.93 3.30
C ASN A 65 -7.34 -16.05 3.36
N TYR A 66 -7.96 -15.09 4.05
CA TYR A 66 -9.40 -14.97 4.22
C TYR A 66 -9.80 -13.56 3.83
N ILE A 67 -10.75 -13.42 2.90
CA ILE A 67 -11.25 -12.12 2.44
C ILE A 67 -12.74 -12.05 2.74
N TYR A 68 -13.17 -10.96 3.36
CA TYR A 68 -14.56 -10.70 3.72
C TYR A 68 -14.97 -9.34 3.19
N ASN A 69 -15.99 -9.33 2.32
CA ASN A 69 -16.50 -8.13 1.66
C ASN A 69 -17.87 -7.75 2.22
N TYR A 70 -18.08 -6.46 2.45
CA TYR A 70 -19.27 -5.92 3.06
C TYR A 70 -19.77 -4.70 2.28
N GLY A 71 -21.09 -4.60 2.12
CA GLY A 71 -21.75 -3.39 1.62
C GLY A 71 -21.44 -3.09 0.16
N LEU A 72 -21.32 -1.80 -0.15
CA LEU A 72 -21.32 -1.25 -1.50
C LEU A 72 -20.03 -0.46 -1.80
N ALA A 73 -19.42 -0.76 -2.94
CA ALA A 73 -18.36 0.05 -3.55
C ALA A 73 -18.92 1.36 -4.15
N SER A 74 -20.19 1.34 -4.58
CA SER A 74 -20.92 2.53 -5.01
C SER A 74 -22.38 2.48 -4.56
N LYS A 75 -22.93 3.62 -4.13
CA LYS A 75 -24.35 3.81 -3.81
C LYS A 75 -25.18 4.10 -5.06
N GLN A 76 -24.58 4.69 -6.09
CA GLN A 76 -25.27 5.06 -7.33
C GLN A 76 -24.32 5.01 -8.55
N PRO A 77 -24.52 4.05 -9.48
CA PRO A 77 -25.39 2.87 -9.33
C PRO A 77 -24.96 2.01 -8.14
N GLN A 78 -25.88 1.25 -7.55
CA GLN A 78 -25.52 0.33 -6.47
C GLN A 78 -24.59 -0.76 -7.01
N GLN A 79 -23.38 -0.84 -6.47
CA GLN A 79 -22.40 -1.87 -6.79
C GLN A 79 -21.84 -2.46 -5.49
N PRO A 80 -21.83 -3.79 -5.33
CA PRO A 80 -21.30 -4.42 -4.13
C PRO A 80 -19.78 -4.32 -4.06
N VAL A 81 -19.23 -4.38 -2.85
CA VAL A 81 -17.79 -4.66 -2.70
C VAL A 81 -17.53 -6.11 -3.08
N THR A 82 -16.50 -6.34 -3.88
CA THR A 82 -16.06 -7.66 -4.36
C THR A 82 -14.55 -7.82 -4.16
N ASP A 83 -14.02 -9.02 -4.46
CA ASP A 83 -12.57 -9.28 -4.42
C ASP A 83 -11.77 -8.44 -5.43
N ASN A 84 -12.45 -7.85 -6.43
CA ASN A 84 -11.82 -7.00 -7.43
C ASN A 84 -11.92 -5.51 -7.10
N THR A 85 -12.67 -5.13 -6.05
CA THR A 85 -12.91 -3.72 -5.74
C THR A 85 -11.60 -3.00 -5.37
N LEU A 86 -11.29 -1.94 -6.09
CA LEU A 86 -10.14 -1.07 -5.84
C LEU A 86 -10.55 0.02 -4.86
N PHE A 87 -9.71 0.25 -3.85
CA PHE A 87 -9.86 1.32 -2.87
C PHE A 87 -8.62 2.20 -2.90
N GLU A 88 -8.80 3.52 -2.82
CA GLU A 88 -7.71 4.44 -2.49
C GLU A 88 -7.18 4.10 -1.09
N VAL A 89 -5.88 3.80 -0.98
CA VAL A 89 -5.28 3.41 0.31
C VAL A 89 -4.52 4.56 0.98
N GLY A 90 -4.47 5.71 0.32
CA GLY A 90 -3.91 6.95 0.85
C GLY A 90 -2.49 6.73 1.37
N SER A 91 -2.24 7.05 2.64
CA SER A 91 -0.89 6.99 3.21
C SER A 91 -0.26 5.59 3.30
N LEU A 92 -0.97 4.50 3.00
CA LEU A 92 -0.33 3.20 2.77
C LEU A 92 0.60 3.22 1.54
N SER A 93 0.34 4.09 0.56
CA SER A 93 1.19 4.35 -0.61
C SER A 93 2.64 4.67 -0.24
N LYS A 94 2.87 5.33 0.90
CA LYS A 94 4.21 5.67 1.38
C LYS A 94 5.07 4.44 1.62
N THR A 95 4.47 3.30 1.94
CA THR A 95 5.19 2.04 2.11
C THR A 95 5.72 1.50 0.79
N PHE A 96 5.05 1.79 -0.33
CA PHE A 96 5.55 1.48 -1.67
C PHE A 96 6.72 2.40 -2.06
N ALA A 97 6.63 3.70 -1.79
CA ALA A 97 7.75 4.62 -1.97
C ALA A 97 8.99 4.20 -1.14
N ALA A 98 8.78 3.81 0.12
CA ALA A 98 9.84 3.27 0.99
C ALA A 98 10.41 1.94 0.48
N THR A 99 9.56 1.04 0.00
CA THR A 99 9.99 -0.23 -0.60
C THR A 99 10.80 0.01 -1.87
N LEU A 100 10.39 0.97 -2.72
CA LEU A 100 11.13 1.36 -3.91
C LEU A 100 12.50 1.95 -3.56
N ALA A 101 12.58 2.84 -2.56
CA ALA A 101 13.85 3.40 -2.09
C ALA A 101 14.78 2.32 -1.53
N SER A 102 14.24 1.38 -0.76
CA SER A 102 14.99 0.21 -0.26
C SER A 102 15.47 -0.67 -1.42
N TYR A 103 14.62 -0.92 -2.42
CA TYR A 103 14.97 -1.66 -3.63
C TYR A 103 16.10 -0.98 -4.41
N ALA A 104 16.03 0.33 -4.59
CA ALA A 104 17.10 1.13 -5.21
C ALA A 104 18.40 1.03 -4.41
N GLN A 105 18.32 1.03 -3.07
CA GLN A 105 19.49 0.89 -2.20
C GLN A 105 20.16 -0.47 -2.35
N VAL A 106 19.40 -1.57 -2.21
CA VAL A 106 19.98 -2.93 -2.33
C VAL A 106 20.46 -3.24 -3.75
N SER A 107 19.94 -2.51 -4.75
CA SER A 107 20.40 -2.58 -6.14
C SER A 107 21.64 -1.70 -6.42
N GLY A 108 22.20 -1.05 -5.40
CA GLY A 108 23.38 -0.19 -5.52
C GLY A 108 23.16 1.12 -6.27
N LYS A 109 21.89 1.54 -6.43
CA LYS A 109 21.50 2.78 -7.12
C LYS A 109 21.34 3.96 -6.18
N LEU A 110 21.03 3.68 -4.92
CA LEU A 110 20.76 4.67 -3.90
C LEU A 110 21.54 4.34 -2.62
N SER A 111 21.90 5.37 -1.87
CA SER A 111 22.39 5.32 -0.50
C SER A 111 21.56 6.29 0.33
N LEU A 112 20.86 5.76 1.33
CA LEU A 112 19.96 6.55 2.18
C LEU A 112 20.69 7.62 3.01
N ASP A 113 21.98 7.42 3.29
CA ASP A 113 22.79 8.34 4.09
C ASP A 113 23.27 9.57 3.31
N LYS A 114 23.21 9.54 1.97
CA LYS A 114 23.58 10.70 1.14
C LYS A 114 22.54 11.81 1.28
N SER A 115 22.99 13.05 1.10
CA SER A 115 22.11 14.22 1.10
C SER A 115 21.10 14.16 -0.04
N ILE A 116 19.95 14.80 0.13
CA ILE A 116 18.94 14.94 -0.92
C ILE A 116 19.55 15.67 -2.14
N SER A 117 20.35 16.72 -1.91
CA SER A 117 21.01 17.46 -2.99
C SER A 117 22.06 16.68 -3.77
N HIS A 118 22.51 15.53 -3.24
CA HIS A 118 23.38 14.61 -3.98
C HIS A 118 22.64 14.04 -5.18
N TYR A 119 21.37 13.64 -4.99
CA TYR A 119 20.52 13.05 -6.02
C TYR A 119 19.68 14.08 -6.78
N VAL A 120 19.43 15.26 -6.20
CA VAL A 120 18.71 16.36 -6.81
C VAL A 120 19.65 17.57 -6.93
N PRO A 121 20.50 17.64 -7.99
CA PRO A 121 21.54 18.65 -8.11
C PRO A 121 21.04 20.10 -8.08
N GLU A 122 19.79 20.33 -8.48
CA GLU A 122 19.11 21.63 -8.43
C GLU A 122 19.00 22.15 -6.99
N LEU A 123 19.04 21.29 -5.98
CA LEU A 123 18.96 21.66 -4.56
C LEU A 123 20.33 21.88 -3.91
N ARG A 124 21.44 21.80 -4.66
CA ARG A 124 22.78 22.12 -4.11
C ARG A 124 22.86 23.58 -3.67
N GLY A 125 23.48 23.82 -2.52
CA GLY A 125 23.56 25.15 -1.88
C GLY A 125 22.32 25.52 -1.06
N SER A 126 21.31 24.65 -0.97
CA SER A 126 20.14 24.82 -0.11
C SER A 126 20.27 24.04 1.19
N SER A 127 19.25 24.12 2.06
CA SER A 127 19.14 23.32 3.29
C SER A 127 19.32 21.82 3.03
N PHE A 128 18.97 21.33 1.84
CA PHE A 128 19.03 19.92 1.45
C PHE A 128 20.44 19.35 1.26
N ASP A 129 21.49 20.17 1.34
CA ASP A 129 22.88 19.70 1.47
C ASP A 129 23.14 18.98 2.80
N HIS A 130 22.32 19.26 3.82
CA HIS A 130 22.47 18.74 5.18
C HIS A 130 21.35 17.78 5.59
N ILE A 131 20.49 17.39 4.66
CA ILE A 131 19.35 16.51 4.92
C ILE A 131 19.52 15.24 4.10
N SER A 132 19.58 14.09 4.77
CA SER A 132 19.75 12.82 4.09
C SER A 132 18.45 12.32 3.46
N VAL A 133 18.56 11.42 2.48
CA VAL A 133 17.40 10.70 1.95
C VAL A 133 16.73 9.88 3.06
N LEU A 134 17.49 9.35 4.02
CA LEU A 134 16.96 8.68 5.20
C LEU A 134 16.03 9.61 5.98
N ASN A 135 16.40 10.88 6.21
CA ASN A 135 15.53 11.83 6.90
C ASN A 135 14.19 12.02 6.18
N ALA A 136 14.18 11.98 4.84
CA ALA A 136 12.95 12.04 4.05
C ALA A 136 12.05 10.84 4.34
N GLY A 137 12.62 9.63 4.33
CA GLY A 137 11.91 8.39 4.62
C GLY A 137 11.49 8.18 6.08
N THR A 138 12.13 8.89 7.02
CA THR A 138 11.81 8.78 8.46
C THR A 138 11.03 9.98 8.99
N HIS A 139 10.58 10.89 8.12
CA HIS A 139 9.85 12.11 8.49
C HIS A 139 10.64 13.01 9.45
N THR A 140 11.96 13.10 9.28
CA THR A 140 12.84 13.91 10.13
C THR A 140 13.59 14.99 9.36
N THR A 141 13.05 15.42 8.22
CA THR A 141 13.58 16.57 7.47
C THR A 141 13.19 17.91 8.10
N GLY A 142 12.04 17.97 8.78
CA GLY A 142 11.40 19.22 9.20
C GLY A 142 10.42 19.80 8.16
N LEU A 143 10.19 19.12 7.04
CA LEU A 143 9.19 19.52 6.04
C LEU A 143 7.77 19.41 6.62
N ALA A 144 6.88 20.30 6.18
CA ALA A 144 5.49 20.32 6.60
C ALA A 144 4.70 19.10 6.10
N LEU A 145 3.52 18.88 6.68
CA LEU A 145 2.64 17.78 6.31
C LEU A 145 2.19 17.85 4.84
N PHE A 146 1.69 19.00 4.42
CA PHE A 146 1.10 19.21 3.11
C PHE A 146 1.96 20.11 2.23
N MET A 147 1.91 19.86 0.93
CA MET A 147 2.44 20.79 -0.06
C MET A 147 1.64 22.10 0.00
N PRO A 148 2.28 23.28 -0.08
CA PRO A 148 1.55 24.53 -0.24
C PRO A 148 0.69 24.51 -1.51
N GLU A 149 -0.53 25.02 -1.43
CA GLU A 149 -1.50 24.92 -2.53
C GLU A 149 -1.02 25.62 -3.81
N GLU A 150 -0.18 26.65 -3.70
CA GLU A 150 0.40 27.37 -4.83
C GLU A 150 1.42 26.55 -5.64
N VAL A 151 1.92 25.43 -5.11
CA VAL A 151 2.88 24.55 -5.79
C VAL A 151 2.12 23.54 -6.65
N LYS A 152 2.04 23.81 -7.96
CA LYS A 152 1.27 23.03 -8.94
C LYS A 152 2.12 22.33 -9.99
N ASN A 153 3.42 22.61 -10.07
CA ASN A 153 4.33 21.97 -11.00
C ASN A 153 5.75 21.82 -10.44
N THR A 154 6.61 21.12 -11.18
CA THR A 154 8.00 20.83 -10.78
C THR A 154 8.85 22.08 -10.59
N ASP A 155 8.67 23.12 -11.41
CA ASP A 155 9.45 24.36 -11.28
C ASP A 155 9.12 25.09 -9.96
N GLN A 156 7.83 25.16 -9.63
CA GLN A 156 7.35 25.72 -8.36
C GLN A 156 7.80 24.88 -7.16
N LEU A 157 7.79 23.54 -7.29
CA LEU A 157 8.32 22.64 -6.26
C LEU A 157 9.80 22.92 -6.00
N MET A 158 10.61 23.00 -7.05
CA MET A 158 12.04 23.26 -6.91
C MET A 158 12.31 24.66 -6.33
N ALA A 159 11.53 25.68 -6.72
CA ALA A 159 11.62 27.01 -6.11
C ALA A 159 11.28 26.99 -4.62
N TYR A 160 10.19 26.31 -4.23
CA TYR A 160 9.79 26.12 -2.84
C TYR A 160 10.89 25.44 -2.03
N LEU A 161 11.42 24.31 -2.51
CA LEU A 161 12.45 23.54 -1.82
C LEU A 161 13.77 24.33 -1.70
N LYS A 162 14.20 25.06 -2.74
CA LYS A 162 15.40 25.90 -2.69
C LYS A 162 15.30 27.00 -1.63
N ALA A 163 14.11 27.61 -1.48
CA ALA A 163 13.86 28.68 -0.52
C ALA A 163 13.62 28.18 0.91
N TRP A 164 13.21 26.91 1.07
CA TRP A 164 12.82 26.35 2.35
C TRP A 164 13.99 26.24 3.33
N LYS A 165 13.71 26.56 4.59
CA LYS A 165 14.64 26.43 5.72
C LYS A 165 13.97 25.66 6.86
N PRO A 166 14.66 24.69 7.47
CA PRO A 166 14.11 23.99 8.61
C PRO A 166 14.07 24.87 9.86
N ALA A 167 13.09 24.64 10.73
CA ALA A 167 13.04 25.28 12.06
C ALA A 167 14.09 24.68 13.01
N ASP A 168 14.35 23.37 12.90
CA ASP A 168 15.28 22.60 13.72
C ASP A 168 16.25 21.81 12.83
N PRO A 169 17.47 21.47 13.29
CA PRO A 169 18.39 20.64 12.51
C PRO A 169 17.73 19.32 12.08
N ALA A 170 17.97 18.88 10.84
CA ALA A 170 17.42 17.63 10.35
C ALA A 170 17.87 16.44 11.21
N GLY A 171 16.97 15.46 11.39
CA GLY A 171 17.16 14.32 12.27
C GLY A 171 16.82 14.54 13.74
N THR A 172 16.56 15.78 14.18
CA THR A 172 16.26 16.08 15.59
C THR A 172 14.79 15.93 15.98
N HIS A 173 13.87 16.15 15.03
CA HIS A 173 12.43 16.09 15.26
C HIS A 173 11.74 15.27 14.18
N ARG A 174 10.61 14.64 14.54
CA ARG A 174 9.75 13.92 13.61
C ARG A 174 8.52 14.74 13.26
N VAL A 175 8.39 15.12 11.99
CA VAL A 175 7.24 15.80 11.40
C VAL A 175 6.73 14.98 10.23
N TYR A 176 5.59 14.31 10.41
CA TYR A 176 4.97 13.49 9.36
C TYR A 176 4.70 14.36 8.12
N SER A 177 5.23 13.95 6.96
CA SER A 177 5.31 14.81 5.78
C SER A 177 5.05 14.05 4.48
N ASN A 178 4.07 14.52 3.71
CA ASN A 178 3.85 14.09 2.33
C ASN A 178 5.00 14.54 1.44
N ILE A 179 5.51 15.77 1.64
CA ILE A 179 6.63 16.33 0.86
C ILE A 179 7.90 15.48 1.04
N GLY A 180 8.24 15.12 2.28
CA GLY A 180 9.39 14.25 2.56
C GLY A 180 9.27 12.88 1.90
N THR A 181 8.08 12.28 1.94
CA THR A 181 7.83 10.99 1.26
C THR A 181 7.88 11.14 -0.26
N GLY A 182 7.35 12.24 -0.78
CA GLY A 182 7.43 12.61 -2.18
C GLY A 182 8.86 12.64 -2.69
N LEU A 183 9.73 13.34 -1.97
CA LEU A 183 11.15 13.39 -2.29
C LEU A 183 11.81 12.01 -2.22
N LEU A 184 11.46 11.18 -1.24
CA LEU A 184 11.97 9.80 -1.15
C LEU A 184 11.62 8.99 -2.40
N GLY A 185 10.36 8.97 -2.82
CA GLY A 185 9.90 8.24 -4.00
C GLY A 185 10.52 8.76 -5.29
N MET A 186 10.52 10.09 -5.47
CA MET A 186 11.12 10.76 -6.62
C MET A 186 12.62 10.42 -6.75
N ILE A 187 13.39 10.54 -5.66
CA ILE A 187 14.84 10.23 -5.64
C ILE A 187 15.08 8.75 -5.94
N ALA A 188 14.27 7.85 -5.38
CA ALA A 188 14.39 6.42 -5.62
C ALA A 188 14.22 6.10 -7.12
N ALA A 189 13.16 6.60 -7.74
CA ALA A 189 12.89 6.39 -9.16
C ALA A 189 13.98 7.01 -10.06
N GLN A 190 14.38 8.26 -9.77
CA GLN A 190 15.44 8.94 -10.53
C GLN A 190 16.79 8.22 -10.43
N SER A 191 17.13 7.67 -9.26
CA SER A 191 18.37 6.87 -9.08
C SER A 191 18.40 5.61 -9.96
N MET A 192 17.23 5.13 -10.37
CA MET A 192 17.03 4.00 -11.28
C MET A 192 16.88 4.44 -12.75
N GLY A 193 16.86 5.75 -13.04
CA GLY A 193 16.65 6.30 -14.38
C GLY A 193 15.20 6.21 -14.87
N MET A 194 14.23 6.22 -13.96
CA MET A 194 12.80 6.03 -14.25
C MET A 194 11.97 7.19 -13.70
N THR A 195 10.75 7.38 -14.22
CA THR A 195 9.72 8.14 -13.51
C THR A 195 9.21 7.30 -12.33
N TYR A 196 8.58 7.95 -11.35
CA TYR A 196 8.02 7.21 -10.20
C TYR A 196 6.93 6.24 -10.62
N GLU A 197 6.07 6.65 -11.57
CA GLU A 197 5.00 5.83 -12.12
C GLU A 197 5.54 4.55 -12.75
N ASP A 198 6.55 4.68 -13.62
CA ASP A 198 7.18 3.53 -14.26
C ASP A 198 7.91 2.64 -13.25
N ALA A 199 8.56 3.23 -12.24
CA ALA A 199 9.25 2.48 -11.20
C ALA A 199 8.26 1.66 -10.34
N ILE A 200 7.07 2.18 -10.07
CA ILE A 200 6.02 1.46 -9.36
C ILE A 200 5.33 0.44 -10.27
N GLU A 201 4.71 0.88 -11.36
CA GLU A 201 3.79 0.07 -12.18
C GLU A 201 4.52 -0.92 -13.09
N LYS A 202 5.73 -0.60 -13.57
CA LYS A 202 6.49 -1.48 -14.48
C LYS A 202 7.60 -2.28 -13.79
N THR A 203 7.96 -1.93 -12.55
CA THR A 203 9.04 -2.63 -11.81
C THR A 203 8.57 -3.20 -10.49
N LEU A 204 8.14 -2.36 -9.54
CA LEU A 204 7.88 -2.80 -8.17
C LEU A 204 6.65 -3.72 -8.08
N LEU A 205 5.49 -3.25 -8.56
CA LEU A 205 4.23 -4.01 -8.47
C LEU A 205 4.31 -5.35 -9.22
N PRO A 206 4.86 -5.44 -10.45
CA PRO A 206 5.04 -6.73 -11.12
C PRO A 206 5.96 -7.69 -10.37
N LYS A 207 7.05 -7.18 -9.74
CA LYS A 207 7.96 -8.02 -8.93
C LYS A 207 7.32 -8.55 -7.66
N LEU A 208 6.35 -7.83 -7.10
CA LEU A 208 5.56 -8.25 -5.94
C LEU A 208 4.34 -9.11 -6.34
N GLY A 209 4.08 -9.30 -7.63
CA GLY A 209 2.90 -10.03 -8.12
C GLY A 209 1.58 -9.27 -7.91
N MET A 210 1.64 -7.94 -7.75
CA MET A 210 0.47 -7.11 -7.47
C MET A 210 -0.15 -6.60 -8.77
N THR A 211 -1.01 -7.40 -9.40
CA THR A 211 -1.57 -7.10 -10.73
C THR A 211 -2.82 -6.24 -10.72
N HIS A 212 -3.40 -5.95 -9.54
CA HIS A 212 -4.59 -5.10 -9.36
C HIS A 212 -4.29 -3.98 -8.36
N THR A 213 -3.15 -3.33 -8.54
CA THR A 213 -2.69 -2.19 -7.74
C THR A 213 -2.17 -1.17 -8.74
N TYR A 214 -2.57 0.08 -8.61
CA TYR A 214 -2.37 1.09 -9.64
C TYR A 214 -2.04 2.43 -8.99
N LEU A 215 -1.23 3.25 -9.66
CA LEU A 215 -1.24 4.70 -9.43
C LEU A 215 -2.31 5.35 -10.32
N ASN A 216 -2.42 4.85 -11.55
CA ASN A 216 -3.43 5.27 -12.51
C ASN A 216 -4.35 4.09 -12.84
N VAL A 217 -5.57 4.09 -12.28
CA VAL A 217 -6.55 3.02 -12.56
C VAL A 217 -6.89 3.00 -14.06
N PRO A 218 -6.62 1.89 -14.77
CA PRO A 218 -6.87 1.82 -16.20
C PRO A 218 -8.37 1.69 -16.52
N ALA A 219 -8.74 2.03 -17.75
CA ALA A 219 -10.14 2.13 -18.17
C ALA A 219 -10.92 0.80 -18.03
N ASP A 220 -10.27 -0.34 -18.23
CA ASP A 220 -10.86 -1.68 -18.07
C ASP A 220 -11.08 -2.08 -16.60
N GLN A 221 -10.52 -1.32 -15.66
CA GLN A 221 -10.69 -1.52 -14.22
C GLN A 221 -11.55 -0.42 -13.57
N ALA A 222 -12.00 0.57 -14.34
CA ALA A 222 -12.77 1.70 -13.82
C ALA A 222 -14.08 1.27 -13.13
N GLU A 223 -14.71 0.18 -13.57
CA GLU A 223 -15.91 -0.38 -12.94
C GLU A 223 -15.65 -1.00 -11.56
N ASN A 224 -14.41 -1.37 -11.29
CA ASN A 224 -13.99 -1.93 -10.01
C ASN A 224 -13.56 -0.84 -9.01
N TYR A 225 -13.44 0.42 -9.45
CA TYR A 225 -12.96 1.50 -8.61
C TYR A 225 -14.06 2.05 -7.69
N ALA A 226 -13.96 1.77 -6.40
CA ALA A 226 -14.94 2.23 -5.42
C ALA A 226 -14.98 3.75 -5.35
N TRP A 227 -16.16 4.31 -5.08
CA TRP A 227 -16.30 5.72 -4.71
C TRP A 227 -15.97 5.91 -3.24
N GLY A 228 -15.12 6.90 -2.93
CA GLY A 228 -15.00 7.43 -1.58
C GLY A 228 -16.24 8.24 -1.21
N TYR A 229 -16.59 8.28 0.08
CA TYR A 229 -17.70 9.11 0.56
C TYR A 229 -17.19 10.07 1.62
N ASN A 230 -17.27 11.37 1.35
CA ASN A 230 -16.76 12.40 2.26
C ASN A 230 -17.66 12.56 3.51
N LYS A 231 -17.32 13.50 4.40
CA LYS A 231 -18.10 13.75 5.63
C LYS A 231 -19.56 14.18 5.38
N LYS A 232 -19.88 14.67 4.18
CA LYS A 232 -21.25 15.00 3.73
C LYS A 232 -21.91 13.85 2.97
N ASN A 233 -21.25 12.70 2.90
CA ASN A 233 -21.68 11.51 2.17
C ASN A 233 -21.82 11.74 0.65
N GLU A 234 -21.02 12.67 0.10
CA GLU A 234 -20.91 12.91 -1.33
C GLU A 234 -19.81 12.00 -1.93
N PRO A 235 -20.03 11.44 -3.14
CA PRO A 235 -19.05 10.58 -3.79
C PRO A 235 -17.84 11.40 -4.25
N ILE A 236 -16.63 10.92 -3.96
CA ILE A 236 -15.36 11.56 -4.30
C ILE A 236 -14.30 10.53 -4.68
N HIS A 237 -13.35 10.96 -5.51
CA HIS A 237 -12.03 10.34 -5.67
C HIS A 237 -10.96 11.37 -5.32
N VAL A 238 -9.78 10.89 -4.96
CA VAL A 238 -8.61 11.72 -4.67
C VAL A 238 -8.25 12.56 -5.90
N ASN A 239 -7.87 13.82 -5.65
CA ASN A 239 -7.24 14.66 -6.65
C ASN A 239 -5.72 14.61 -6.45
N MET A 240 -4.99 14.28 -7.51
CA MET A 240 -3.54 14.11 -7.43
C MET A 240 -2.82 15.45 -7.60
N GLU A 241 -2.03 15.81 -6.61
CA GLU A 241 -1.17 16.99 -6.64
C GLU A 241 0.29 16.61 -6.95
N VAL A 242 1.17 17.61 -7.02
CA VAL A 242 2.61 17.40 -7.15
C VAL A 242 3.12 16.51 -6.01
N LEU A 243 3.84 15.44 -6.38
CA LEU A 243 4.31 14.38 -5.47
C LEU A 243 3.19 13.58 -4.77
N GLY A 244 1.95 13.68 -5.27
CA GLY A 244 0.81 12.93 -4.74
C GLY A 244 0.96 11.43 -4.95
N ASN A 245 1.51 11.01 -6.10
CA ASN A 245 1.69 9.60 -6.43
C ASN A 245 2.53 8.86 -5.38
N GLU A 246 3.62 9.49 -4.95
CA GLU A 246 4.53 8.99 -3.94
C GLU A 246 3.92 8.97 -2.54
N ALA A 247 3.11 9.98 -2.21
CA ALA A 247 2.60 10.15 -0.86
C ALA A 247 1.29 9.40 -0.59
N TYR A 248 0.42 9.26 -1.60
CA TYR A 248 -0.93 8.73 -1.45
C TYR A 248 -1.59 8.22 -2.75
N GLY A 249 -0.82 7.93 -3.80
CA GLY A 249 -1.40 7.61 -5.13
C GLY A 249 -1.83 6.18 -5.39
N ILE A 250 -1.55 5.22 -4.49
CA ILE A 250 -2.07 3.85 -4.60
C ILE A 250 -3.50 3.80 -4.07
#